data_AF-A0A9X3PV93-F1
#
_entry.id   AF-A0A9X3PV93-F1
#
_cell.length_a   1.000
_cell.length_b   1.000
_cell.length_c   1.000
_cell.angle_alpha   90.00
_cell.angle_beta   90.00
_cell.angle_gamma   90.00
#
_symmetry.space_group_name_H-M   'P 1'
#
loop_
_entity.id
_entity.type
_entity.pdbx_description
1 polymer ?
#
loop_
_entity_poly.entity_id
_entity_poly.type
_entity_poly.pdbx_seq_one_letter_code
_entity_poly.pdbx_strand_id
1 'polypeptide(L)' 'MDESNALYAIRHKDGAVSLYVDEAYAIERGVDPAQLVRVEIPRELFISGTIQQIREYVATHLEAQAGGSA' A
#
# COMPACT_ATOMS: atom_id res chain seq x y z
N MET A 1 -14.52 -6.75 14.47
CA MET A 1 -15.01 -5.72 13.54
C MET A 1 -13.80 -5.33 12.73
N ASP A 2 -13.84 -5.44 11.42
CA ASP A 2 -12.68 -5.17 10.56
C ASP A 2 -12.42 -3.65 10.62
N GLU A 3 -11.47 -3.25 11.46
CA GLU A 3 -11.11 -1.85 11.72
C GLU A 3 -10.07 -1.33 10.72
N SER A 4 -9.76 -2.13 9.70
CA SER A 4 -8.74 -1.85 8.69
C SER A 4 -9.26 -2.22 7.30
N ASN A 5 -8.91 -1.44 6.28
CA ASN A 5 -9.12 -1.79 4.89
C ASN A 5 -7.80 -2.24 4.27
N ALA A 6 -7.79 -3.42 3.66
CA ALA A 6 -6.64 -3.88 2.90
C ALA A 6 -6.55 -3.14 1.55
N LEU A 7 -5.39 -2.55 1.28
CA LEU A 7 -5.02 -2.04 -0.04
C LEU A 7 -3.77 -2.75 -0.52
N TYR A 8 -3.63 -2.83 -1.83
CA TYR A 8 -2.41 -3.30 -2.46
C TYR A 8 -1.55 -2.11 -2.83
N ALA A 9 -0.26 -2.21 -2.57
CA ALA A 9 0.69 -1.14 -2.80
C ALA A 9 1.95 -1.65 -3.46
N ILE A 10 2.54 -0.80 -4.29
CA ILE A 10 3.91 -0.99 -4.80
C ILE A 10 4.74 0.22 -4.47
N ARG A 11 6.01 -0.04 -4.14
CA ARG A 11 7.03 0.99 -4.06
C ARG A 11 7.84 0.97 -5.35
N HIS A 12 7.84 2.09 -6.05
CA HIS A 12 8.67 2.30 -7.22
C HIS A 12 10.11 2.61 -6.80
N LYS A 13 11.07 2.35 -7.69
CA LYS A 13 12.50 2.68 -7.48
C LYS A 13 12.77 4.16 -7.24
N ASP A 14 11.87 5.03 -7.72
CA ASP A 14 11.90 6.49 -7.52
C ASP A 14 11.43 6.91 -6.11
N GLY A 15 10.91 5.96 -5.31
CA GLY A 15 10.34 6.23 -3.98
C GLY A 15 8.83 6.50 -4.00
N ALA A 16 8.24 6.69 -5.18
CA ALA A 16 6.80 6.83 -5.34
C ALA A 16 6.05 5.55 -4.93
N VAL A 17 4.84 5.71 -4.39
CA VAL A 17 3.94 4.62 -4.02
C VAL A 17 2.69 4.66 -4.90
N SER A 18 2.33 3.51 -5.48
CA SER A 18 1.04 3.34 -6.17
C SER A 18 0.15 2.41 -5.36
N LEU A 19 -1.13 2.78 -5.28
CA LEU A 19 -2.16 2.07 -4.50
C LEU A 19 -3.18 1.46 -5.44
N TYR A 20 -3.61 0.24 -5.13
CA TYR A 20 -4.56 -0.55 -5.89
C TYR A 20 -5.59 -1.15 -4.94
N VAL A 21 -6.83 -1.23 -5.39
CA VAL A 21 -7.94 -1.78 -4.61
C VAL A 21 -7.86 -3.30 -4.50
N ASP A 22 -7.29 -3.95 -5.51
CA ASP A 22 -7.07 -5.39 -5.55
C ASP A 22 -5.87 -5.74 -6.46
N GLU A 23 -5.42 -6.98 -6.34
CA GLU A 23 -4.29 -7.51 -7.12
C GLU A 23 -4.60 -7.63 -8.61
N ALA A 24 -5.80 -8.05 -8.99
CA ALA A 24 -6.16 -8.22 -10.40
C ALA A 24 -6.11 -6.88 -11.14
N TYR A 25 -6.64 -5.82 -10.53
CA TYR A 25 -6.56 -4.47 -11.08
C TYR A 25 -5.11 -3.99 -11.23
N ALA A 26 -4.23 -4.32 -10.29
CA ALA A 26 -2.81 -3.99 -10.41
C ALA A 26 -2.14 -4.74 -11.57
N ILE A 27 -2.40 -6.05 -11.70
CA ILE A 27 -1.88 -6.88 -12.79
C ILE A 27 -2.36 -6.37 -14.15
N GLU A 28 -3.64 -6.01 -14.28
CA GLU A 28 -4.20 -5.42 -15.50
C GLU A 28 -3.52 -4.10 -15.88
N ARG A 29 -2.99 -3.36 -14.89
CA ARG A 29 -2.20 -2.13 -15.09
C ARG A 29 -0.74 -2.40 -15.45
N GLY A 30 -0.34 -3.67 -15.57
CA GLY A 30 1.03 -4.08 -15.87
C GLY A 30 1.95 -4.12 -14.65
N VAL A 31 1.39 -4.16 -13.43
CA VAL A 31 2.16 -4.31 -12.20
C VAL A 31 2.52 -5.76 -11.98
N ASP A 32 3.76 -5.99 -11.59
CA ASP A 32 4.22 -7.34 -11.24
C ASP A 32 3.66 -7.75 -9.86
N PRO A 33 2.95 -8.88 -9.76
CA PRO A 33 2.34 -9.32 -8.52
C PRO A 33 3.38 -9.64 -7.43
N ALA A 34 4.63 -9.98 -7.78
CA ALA A 34 5.68 -10.22 -6.79
C ALA A 34 6.21 -8.92 -6.14
N GLN A 35 5.93 -7.76 -6.75
CA GLN A 35 6.21 -6.45 -6.16
C GLN A 35 5.00 -5.89 -5.40
N LEU A 36 3.85 -6.55 -5.50
CA LEU A 36 2.61 -6.14 -4.86
C LEU A 36 2.62 -6.53 -3.39
N VAL A 37 2.40 -5.55 -2.52
CA VAL A 37 2.34 -5.76 -1.08
C VAL A 37 0.97 -5.39 -0.58
N ARG A 38 0.33 -6.31 0.16
CA ARG A 38 -0.94 -6.04 0.84
C ARG A 38 -0.64 -5.29 2.13
N VAL A 39 -1.21 -4.10 2.27
CA VAL A 39 -1.07 -3.22 3.44
C VAL A 39 -2.44 -3.00 4.06
N GLU A 40 -2.54 -3.15 5.38
CA GLU A 40 -3.75 -2.89 6.15
C GLU A 40 -3.79 -1.41 6.55
N ILE A 41 -4.76 -0.67 6.02
CA ILE A 41 -4.94 0.76 6.31
C ILE A 41 -5.99 0.92 7.40
N PRO A 42 -5.72 1.67 8.48
CA PRO A 42 -6.73 1.96 9.50
C PRO A 42 -7.98 2.56 8.86
N ARG A 43 -9.16 2.05 9.21
CA ARG A 43 -10.44 2.49 8.62
C ARG A 43 -10.68 3.99 8.76
N GLU A 44 -10.28 4.57 9.89
CA GLU A 44 -10.36 6.02 10.12
C GLU A 44 -9.51 6.80 9.11
N LEU A 45 -8.28 6.32 8.85
CA LEU A 45 -7.39 6.92 7.84
C LEU A 45 -7.94 6.72 6.42
N PHE A 46 -8.57 5.58 6.14
CA PHE A 46 -9.16 5.29 4.84
C PHE A 46 -10.40 6.16 4.54
N ILE A 47 -11.23 6.45 5.53
CA ILE A 47 -12.51 7.17 5.36
C ILE A 47 -12.31 8.69 5.49
N SER A 48 -11.52 9.13 6.47
CA SER A 48 -11.37 10.54 6.83
C SER A 48 -10.01 11.11 6.47
N GLY A 49 -9.02 10.26 6.21
CA GLY A 49 -7.69 10.68 5.78
C GLY A 49 -7.65 11.11 4.32
N THR A 50 -6.64 11.91 3.99
CA THR A 50 -6.36 12.29 2.61
C THR A 50 -5.56 11.20 1.90
N ILE A 51 -5.63 11.17 0.56
CA ILE A 51 -4.83 10.23 -0.24
C ILE A 51 -3.32 10.39 0.00
N GLN A 52 -2.85 11.60 0.34
CA GLN A 52 -1.44 11.81 0.71
C GLN A 52 -1.09 11.10 2.01
N GLN A 53 -1.90 11.24 3.06
CA GLN A 53 -1.66 10.55 4.32
C GLN A 53 -1.68 9.02 4.18
N ILE A 54 -2.57 8.49 3.33
CA ILE A 54 -2.59 7.05 3.03
C ILE A 54 -1.29 6.64 2.32
N ARG A 55 -0.82 7.42 1.34
CA ARG A 55 0.45 7.15 0.65
C ARG A 55 1.65 7.21 1.60
N GLU A 56 1.69 8.18 2.50
CA GLU A 56 2.74 8.29 3.52
C GLU A 56 2.72 7.10 4.47
N TYR A 57 1.54 6.73 4.99
CA TYR A 57 1.38 5.54 5.84
C TYR A 57 1.89 4.28 5.15
N VAL A 58 1.50 4.07 3.89
CA VAL A 58 1.94 2.91 3.10
C VAL A 58 3.43 2.97 2.80
N ALA A 59 3.99 4.14 2.48
CA ALA A 59 5.43 4.29 2.25
C ALA A 59 6.23 3.89 3.50
N THR A 60 5.84 4.39 4.67
CA THR A 60 6.45 4.02 5.95
C THR A 60 6.28 2.53 6.25
N HIS A 61 5.13 1.94 5.94
CA HIS A 61 4.89 0.51 6.14
C HIS A 61 5.80 -0.35 5.24
N LEU A 62 5.92 0.01 3.97
CA LEU A 62 6.80 -0.67 3.01
C LEU A 62 8.28 -0.50 3.39
N GLU A 63 8.66 0.66 3.93
CA GLU A 63 9.99 0.90 4.50
C GLU A 63 10.28 0.02 5.71
N ALA A 64 9.36 -0.03 6.67
CA ALA A 64 9.50 -0.88 7.85
C ALA A 64 9.59 -2.36 7.48
N GLN A 65 8.84 -2.81 6.47
CA GLN A 65 8.88 -4.19 6.00
C GLN A 65 10.17 -4.52 5.25
N ALA A 66 10.71 -3.60 4.45
CA ALA A 66 11.98 -3.76 3.76
C ALA A 66 13.20 -3.68 4.70
N GLY A 67 13.11 -2.87 5.75
CA GLY A 67 14.15 -2.70 6.79
C GLY A 67 14.05 -3.67 7.97
N GLY A 68 12.97 -4.45 8.06
CA GLY A 68 12.69 -5.40 9.15
C GLY A 68 13.41 -6.75 9.06
N SER A 69 14.28 -6.95 8.07
CA SER A 69 15.22 -8.07 8.04
C SER A 69 16.57 -7.60 8.59
N ALA A 70 16.65 -7.50 9.93
CA ALA A 70 17.91 -7.39 10.65
C ALA A 70 18.59 -8.77 10.77
#